data_AF-A0A3M1IGE0-F1
#
_entry.id   AF-A0A3M1IGE0-F1
#
_cell.length_a   1.000
_cell.length_b   1.000
_cell.length_c   1.000
_cell.angle_alpha   90.00
_cell.angle_beta   90.00
_cell.angle_gamma   90.00
#
_symmetry.space_group_name_H-M   'P 1'
#
loop_
_entity.id
_entity.type
_entity.pdbx_description
1 polymer ?
#
loop_
_entity_poly.entity_id
_entity_poly.type
_entity_poly.pdbx_seq_one_letter_code
_entity_poly.pdbx_strand_id
1 'polypeptide(L)'
;LEDGPVEISLFDQPITIPDPGPSGRSSDLDNGIIAHEYGHGISIRLTAGRNNNSCLRNVEQAGEGWSDWFGMVMATTPEMTADQRRGVGTYAGNQPTNGRGIRNYPYSRSMNVNPHTYADINSVSVPHGVGSVWCAMIWDLYWNLIDEYGYDEDLYNGTGGNNMAMQLVIDGLKIQPCNPSFIESRDAILAADEANYDGANRCLIWETFARRGLGVSAQEGGVEAFDTPITCLNAFVVQKTAVSEAFAGESITYDLQIVNGKSVAIDAPVLYDTLPAGVRLIPESVSCPFTLEGNVIRFELDDLPTGTVTNCSYTVETNQEDFSYVAFFDGLEGGLGNFVTEVDLGEGFWRRWLNDAYEGRFSWYSQNSEEASDHSLITIPLALPAGERPGLSFYHRFTTEEEWDGGVVEMTLDAGQTWIDLADYMIKGRYTGRLNESDSNPLSGRRAFTGSTGGDWIETIIDLEAFAGEEVQFRFRYGTDEGTAEEGWYIDNVTLFGNLFSLSNVVCAQDEESEYCSTVTTVIFAMPTSTEEVLADLPLQVFPNPASARLQVRFGAELQGEVQLDLLNVAGQRVLAQQFGASPQLELDVSRLPAGIYFLQVQTEQGHATRKVVVR
;
A
#
# COMPACT_ATOMS: atom_id res chain seq x y z
N LEU A 1 61.54 22.87 49.41
CA LEU A 1 62.20 23.67 48.37
C LEU A 1 61.23 24.77 48.01
N GLU A 2 61.75 25.99 48.03
CA GLU A 2 61.08 27.27 48.28
C GLU A 2 60.16 27.80 47.17
N ASP A 3 59.30 28.73 47.58
CA ASP A 3 58.59 29.73 46.78
C ASP A 3 59.55 30.56 45.89
N GLY A 4 59.14 30.86 44.66
CA GLY A 4 59.76 31.88 43.80
C GLY A 4 59.17 31.89 42.38
N PRO A 5 58.97 33.06 41.73
CA PRO A 5 58.08 33.21 40.59
C PRO A 5 58.70 32.65 39.31
N VAL A 6 57.88 32.02 38.47
CA VAL A 6 58.16 31.92 37.04
C VAL A 6 57.33 33.00 36.36
N GLU A 7 57.98 34.14 36.07
CA GLU A 7 57.51 35.09 35.08
C GLU A 7 57.52 34.41 33.71
N ILE A 8 56.37 34.36 33.05
CA ILE A 8 56.30 34.17 31.60
C ILE A 8 55.81 35.49 31.02
N SER A 9 56.77 36.22 30.45
CA SER A 9 56.56 37.41 29.63
C SER A 9 55.68 37.07 28.42
N LEU A 10 54.67 37.90 28.17
CA LEU A 10 54.02 37.98 26.87
C LEU A 10 54.95 38.74 25.92
N PHE A 11 55.13 38.17 24.73
CA PHE A 11 55.77 38.75 23.54
C PHE A 11 57.29 38.59 23.41
N ASP A 12 57.70 37.61 22.61
CA ASP A 12 58.85 37.80 21.71
C ASP A 12 58.71 37.07 20.36
N GLN A 13 57.48 36.72 19.98
CA GLN A 13 57.14 36.46 18.59
C GLN A 13 55.87 37.27 18.31
N PRO A 14 55.85 38.12 17.28
CA PRO A 14 54.58 38.64 16.80
C PRO A 14 53.71 37.43 16.46
N ILE A 15 52.56 37.31 17.12
CA ILE A 15 51.50 36.42 16.65
C ILE A 15 51.12 36.96 15.28
N THR A 16 51.60 36.29 14.23
CA THR A 16 51.02 36.42 12.91
C THR A 16 49.65 35.78 13.00
N ILE A 17 48.62 36.61 13.19
CA ILE A 17 47.26 36.22 12.83
C ILE A 17 47.34 35.86 11.35
N PRO A 18 47.07 34.61 10.93
CA PRO A 18 46.99 34.30 9.51
C PRO A 18 45.99 35.27 8.89
N ASP A 19 46.35 35.93 7.80
CA ASP A 19 45.40 36.64 6.96
C ASP A 19 45.17 35.81 5.70
N PRO A 20 43.95 35.32 5.45
CA PRO A 20 42.79 35.47 6.32
C PRO A 20 42.90 34.54 7.54
N GLY A 21 42.25 34.93 8.65
CA GLY A 21 42.09 34.08 9.85
C GLY A 21 41.41 32.75 9.51
N PRO A 22 41.02 31.90 10.48
CA PRO A 22 40.31 30.66 10.16
C PRO A 22 39.19 30.96 9.15
N SER A 23 39.34 30.39 7.94
CA SER A 23 38.42 30.59 6.84
C SER A 23 37.17 29.75 7.15
N GLY A 24 36.27 30.31 7.95
CA GLY A 24 35.04 29.65 8.36
C GLY A 24 34.32 30.45 9.45
N ARG A 25 32.98 30.42 9.42
CA ARG A 25 32.16 30.93 10.52
C ARG A 25 32.01 29.80 11.54
N SER A 26 32.31 30.07 12.82
CA SER A 26 32.17 29.06 13.87
C SER A 26 30.73 28.58 14.01
N SER A 27 30.51 27.27 14.05
CA SER A 27 29.21 26.65 14.31
C SER A 27 28.64 27.02 15.68
N ASP A 28 29.51 27.32 16.65
CA ASP A 28 29.10 27.69 18.01
C ASP A 28 28.38 29.05 18.06
N LEU A 29 28.48 29.83 16.98
CA LEU A 29 27.77 31.10 16.81
C LEU A 29 26.49 30.97 15.96
N ASP A 30 26.15 29.75 15.53
CA ASP A 30 24.89 29.43 14.87
C ASP A 30 23.92 28.85 15.92
N ASN A 31 22.98 29.67 16.39
CA ASN A 31 22.01 29.26 17.41
C ASN A 31 21.17 28.05 16.97
N GLY A 32 20.95 27.87 15.66
CA GLY A 32 20.22 26.72 15.13
C GLY A 32 21.00 25.42 15.35
N ILE A 33 22.33 25.45 15.19
CA ILE A 33 23.20 24.29 15.46
C ILE A 33 23.22 23.99 16.95
N ILE A 34 23.38 24.99 17.82
CA ILE A 34 23.38 24.77 19.29
C ILE A 34 22.06 24.15 19.76
N ALA A 35 20.92 24.66 19.28
CA ALA A 35 19.62 24.11 19.61
C ALA A 35 19.41 22.69 19.05
N HIS A 36 19.92 22.40 17.85
CA HIS A 36 19.93 21.06 17.27
C HIS A 36 20.67 20.06 18.16
N GLU A 37 21.91 20.36 18.54
CA GLU A 37 22.71 19.46 19.39
C GLU A 37 22.07 19.24 20.76
N TYR A 38 21.43 20.28 21.33
CA TYR A 38 20.65 20.14 22.56
C TYR A 38 19.39 19.28 22.34
N GLY A 39 18.76 19.41 21.17
CA GLY A 39 17.62 18.62 20.72
C GLY A 39 17.88 17.11 20.80
N HIS A 40 19.09 16.66 20.45
CA HIS A 40 19.48 15.25 20.65
C HIS A 40 19.41 14.85 22.12
N GLY A 41 19.88 15.70 23.03
CA GLY A 41 19.80 15.46 24.46
C GLY A 41 18.36 15.32 24.96
N ILE A 42 17.43 16.10 24.41
CA ILE A 42 16.00 16.03 24.72
C ILE A 42 15.40 14.72 24.17
N SER A 43 15.50 14.49 22.86
CA SER A 43 14.83 13.37 22.19
C SER A 43 15.35 12.01 22.69
N ILE A 44 16.65 11.85 22.90
CA ILE A 44 17.26 10.62 23.41
C ILE A 44 16.81 10.30 24.84
N ARG A 45 16.59 11.32 25.68
CA ARG A 45 16.21 11.12 27.09
C ARG A 45 14.72 10.95 27.31
N LEU A 46 13.89 11.57 26.48
CA LEU A 46 12.44 11.45 26.63
C LEU A 46 11.92 10.13 26.01
N THR A 47 12.45 9.74 24.84
CA THR A 47 12.05 8.51 24.14
C THR A 47 12.25 7.28 25.01
N ALA A 48 11.17 6.53 25.26
CA ALA A 48 11.14 5.34 26.12
C ALA A 48 11.72 5.55 27.54
N GLY A 49 11.72 6.79 28.02
CA GLY A 49 12.05 7.17 29.39
C GLY A 49 13.54 7.41 29.67
N ARG A 50 13.79 8.28 30.67
CA ARG A 50 15.09 8.89 31.02
C ARG A 50 16.31 7.97 31.21
N ASN A 51 16.08 6.68 31.46
CA ASN A 51 17.15 5.71 31.73
C ASN A 51 17.60 4.97 30.46
N ASN A 52 16.90 5.16 29.34
CA ASN A 52 17.27 4.60 28.06
C ASN A 52 17.89 5.71 27.19
N ASN A 53 19.00 5.42 26.52
CA ASN A 53 19.74 6.38 25.69
C ASN A 53 20.06 5.84 24.28
N SER A 54 19.42 4.73 23.91
CA SER A 54 19.70 3.99 22.68
C SER A 54 18.42 3.67 21.89
N CYS A 55 17.39 4.50 22.04
CA CYS A 55 16.05 4.31 21.47
C CYS A 55 15.76 5.08 20.19
N LEU A 56 16.76 5.69 19.57
CA LEU A 56 16.63 6.35 18.27
C LEU A 56 17.75 5.83 17.36
N ARG A 57 17.70 4.52 17.07
CA ARG A 57 18.76 3.79 16.34
C ARG A 57 18.26 2.89 15.21
N ASN A 58 16.95 2.80 15.00
CA ASN A 58 16.36 2.09 13.86
C ASN A 58 16.59 2.83 12.53
N VAL A 59 16.19 2.18 11.43
CA VAL A 59 16.33 2.74 10.08
C VAL A 59 15.39 3.92 9.84
N GLU A 60 14.22 3.91 10.47
CA GLU A 60 13.29 5.04 10.52
C GLU A 60 13.59 6.00 11.66
N GLN A 61 14.79 5.93 12.27
CA GLN A 61 15.03 6.75 13.45
C GLN A 61 14.98 8.22 13.09
N ALA A 62 14.20 8.89 13.90
CA ALA A 62 13.61 10.11 13.48
C ALA A 62 14.33 11.29 14.21
N GLY A 63 15.18 10.99 15.20
CA GLY A 63 15.84 11.93 16.12
C GLY A 63 16.61 13.10 15.53
N GLU A 64 17.20 12.97 14.33
CA GLU A 64 17.77 14.10 13.58
C GLU A 64 16.73 15.18 13.27
N GLY A 65 15.50 14.75 12.96
CA GLY A 65 14.40 15.63 12.64
C GLY A 65 13.86 16.41 13.85
N TRP A 66 13.90 15.83 15.05
CA TRP A 66 13.45 16.49 16.28
C TRP A 66 14.43 17.61 16.58
N SER A 67 15.73 17.32 16.45
CA SER A 67 16.81 18.28 16.64
C SER A 67 16.73 19.44 15.64
N ASP A 68 16.54 19.16 14.34
CA ASP A 68 16.33 20.21 13.35
C ASP A 68 15.11 21.07 13.67
N TRP A 69 14.00 20.43 14.05
CA TRP A 69 12.76 21.13 14.40
C TRP A 69 12.95 22.06 15.60
N PHE A 70 13.60 21.60 16.68
CA PHE A 70 13.95 22.48 17.81
C PHE A 70 14.80 23.66 17.37
N GLY A 71 15.82 23.42 16.53
CA GLY A 71 16.67 24.47 15.97
C GLY A 71 15.88 25.53 15.21
N MET A 72 14.86 25.12 14.45
CA MET A 72 14.03 26.04 13.68
C MET A 72 13.00 26.79 14.52
N VAL A 73 12.27 26.08 15.39
CA VAL A 73 11.21 26.68 16.23
C VAL A 73 11.79 27.74 17.15
N MET A 74 12.95 27.48 17.76
CA MET A 74 13.63 28.45 18.62
C MET A 74 14.11 29.72 17.90
N ALA A 75 14.20 29.69 16.57
CA ALA A 75 14.58 30.82 15.73
C ALA A 75 13.41 31.45 14.97
N THR A 76 12.18 31.00 15.22
CA THR A 76 10.98 31.51 14.53
C THR A 76 10.42 32.75 15.21
N THR A 77 10.04 33.75 14.42
CA THR A 77 9.43 35.01 14.89
C THR A 77 8.02 35.19 14.30
N PRO A 78 7.18 36.07 14.87
CA PRO A 78 5.82 36.31 14.35
C PRO A 78 5.73 36.80 12.90
N GLU A 79 6.80 37.41 12.38
CA GLU A 79 6.83 37.93 10.99
C GLU A 79 7.18 36.87 9.95
N MET A 80 7.61 35.68 10.39
CA MET A 80 7.92 34.56 9.48
C MET A 80 6.63 33.88 9.02
N THR A 81 6.71 33.16 7.90
CA THR A 81 5.55 32.49 7.30
C THR A 81 5.83 31.01 7.06
N ALA A 82 4.77 30.21 6.98
CA ALA A 82 4.84 28.77 6.82
C ALA A 82 5.61 28.32 5.56
N ASP A 83 5.45 29.05 4.46
CA ASP A 83 6.06 28.69 3.17
C ASP A 83 7.49 29.22 3.00
N GLN A 84 7.97 30.02 3.95
CA GLN A 84 9.32 30.59 3.89
C GLN A 84 10.39 29.50 3.94
N ARG A 85 11.41 29.61 3.07
CA ARG A 85 12.57 28.70 3.05
C ARG A 85 13.39 28.84 4.33
N ARG A 86 13.56 27.75 5.08
CA ARG A 86 14.40 27.67 6.30
C ARG A 86 15.48 26.60 6.14
N GLY A 87 16.72 27.03 5.91
CA GLY A 87 17.88 26.12 5.84
C GLY A 87 18.53 25.91 7.20
N VAL A 88 19.07 24.70 7.44
CA VAL A 88 19.86 24.39 8.64
C VAL A 88 21.34 24.73 8.42
N GLY A 89 21.98 25.37 9.40
CA GLY A 89 23.41 25.70 9.38
C GLY A 89 23.82 26.77 8.37
N THR A 90 22.88 27.63 7.94
CA THR A 90 23.14 28.65 6.91
C THR A 90 24.19 29.66 7.35
N TYR A 91 24.23 30.03 8.64
CA TYR A 91 25.25 30.96 9.12
C TYR A 91 26.64 30.31 9.05
N ALA A 92 26.82 29.11 9.61
CA ALA A 92 28.10 28.40 9.57
C ALA A 92 28.58 28.14 8.13
N GLY A 93 27.64 27.82 7.23
CA GLY A 93 27.89 27.64 5.79
C GLY A 93 28.07 28.94 4.98
N ASN A 94 28.07 30.12 5.61
CA ASN A 94 28.16 31.42 4.94
C ASN A 94 27.08 31.61 3.83
N GLN A 95 25.89 31.07 4.05
CA GLN A 95 24.72 31.21 3.17
C GLN A 95 23.81 32.36 3.65
N PRO A 96 22.96 32.93 2.78
CA PRO A 96 21.90 33.83 3.22
C PRO A 96 20.91 33.12 4.14
N THR A 97 20.08 33.87 4.87
CA THR A 97 19.09 33.32 5.83
C THR A 97 18.02 32.43 5.19
N ASN A 98 17.80 32.56 3.88
CA ASN A 98 16.93 31.70 3.07
C ASN A 98 17.70 30.68 2.20
N GLY A 99 18.99 30.49 2.49
CA GLY A 99 19.85 29.53 1.80
C GLY A 99 19.36 28.09 1.96
N ARG A 100 19.88 27.18 1.13
CA ARG A 100 19.51 25.75 1.17
C ARG A 100 19.85 25.11 2.52
N GLY A 101 20.96 25.51 3.13
CA GLY A 101 21.52 24.83 4.28
C GLY A 101 22.16 23.49 3.90
N ILE A 102 22.26 22.60 4.88
CA ILE A 102 22.98 21.32 4.78
C ILE A 102 22.07 20.12 4.45
N ARG A 103 20.75 20.23 4.57
CA ARG A 103 19.78 19.17 4.24
C ARG A 103 19.46 19.14 2.75
N ASN A 104 18.74 18.10 2.31
CA ASN A 104 18.35 17.91 0.90
C ASN A 104 17.51 19.09 0.39
N TYR A 105 16.54 19.50 1.21
CA TYR A 105 15.69 20.66 0.96
C TYR A 105 15.70 21.59 2.18
N PRO A 106 15.53 22.91 2.01
CA PRO A 106 15.16 23.78 3.12
C PRO A 106 13.77 23.39 3.63
N TYR A 107 13.51 23.55 4.92
CA TYR A 107 12.19 23.33 5.48
C TYR A 107 11.22 24.44 5.09
N SER A 108 10.00 24.04 4.74
CA SER A 108 8.89 24.88 4.29
C SER A 108 7.63 24.01 4.20
N ARG A 109 6.45 24.58 4.50
CA ARG A 109 5.16 23.92 4.27
C ARG A 109 4.79 23.81 2.78
N SER A 110 5.47 24.57 1.94
CA SER A 110 5.31 24.50 0.48
C SER A 110 5.94 23.22 -0.07
N MET A 111 5.12 22.33 -0.62
CA MET A 111 5.59 21.08 -1.26
C MET A 111 6.50 21.36 -2.48
N ASN A 112 6.39 22.53 -3.12
CA ASN A 112 7.30 22.95 -4.18
C ASN A 112 8.72 23.29 -3.69
N VAL A 113 8.86 23.60 -2.39
CA VAL A 113 10.14 23.93 -1.77
C VAL A 113 10.74 22.71 -1.07
N ASN A 114 9.89 21.96 -0.37
CA ASN A 114 10.26 20.72 0.31
C ASN A 114 9.22 19.64 -0.04
N PRO A 115 9.50 18.82 -1.06
CA PRO A 115 8.55 17.81 -1.54
C PRO A 115 8.53 16.56 -0.67
N HIS A 116 9.22 16.54 0.48
CA HIS A 116 9.35 15.31 1.25
C HIS A 116 8.01 14.68 1.63
N THR A 117 7.88 13.40 1.29
CA THR A 117 6.80 12.50 1.75
C THR A 117 7.37 11.31 2.52
N TYR A 118 6.50 10.51 3.13
CA TYR A 118 6.92 9.35 3.92
C TYR A 118 7.73 8.36 3.07
N ALA A 119 7.39 8.18 1.79
CA ALA A 119 8.12 7.26 0.90
C ALA A 119 9.61 7.59 0.74
N ASP A 120 10.01 8.85 0.90
CA ASP A 120 11.40 9.27 0.78
C ASP A 120 12.34 8.61 1.78
N ILE A 121 11.84 8.08 2.91
CA ILE A 121 12.70 7.39 3.89
C ILE A 121 13.47 6.20 3.27
N ASN A 122 12.96 5.66 2.15
CA ASN A 122 13.57 4.56 1.41
C ASN A 122 14.73 4.98 0.50
N SER A 123 14.82 6.26 0.14
CA SER A 123 15.81 6.77 -0.82
C SER A 123 16.86 7.69 -0.19
N VAL A 124 16.62 8.18 1.03
CA VAL A 124 17.49 9.14 1.71
C VAL A 124 18.43 8.51 2.74
N SER A 125 19.53 9.19 3.06
CA SER A 125 20.53 8.68 4.01
C SER A 125 20.00 8.61 5.45
N VAL A 126 20.29 7.52 6.16
CA VAL A 126 20.08 7.41 7.60
C VAL A 126 21.32 7.95 8.35
N PRO A 127 21.18 8.80 9.38
CA PRO A 127 19.92 9.32 9.90
C PRO A 127 19.48 10.67 9.33
N HIS A 128 20.41 11.42 8.75
CA HIS A 128 20.22 12.84 8.43
C HIS A 128 19.12 13.10 7.39
N GLY A 129 19.03 12.26 6.36
CA GLY A 129 18.00 12.33 5.35
C GLY A 129 16.63 11.92 5.90
N VAL A 130 16.57 10.78 6.60
CA VAL A 130 15.33 10.30 7.23
C VAL A 130 14.78 11.32 8.23
N GLY A 131 15.64 11.87 9.09
CA GLY A 131 15.25 12.95 9.99
C GLY A 131 14.74 14.20 9.27
N SER A 132 15.22 14.48 8.05
CA SER A 132 14.71 15.61 7.26
C SER A 132 13.27 15.39 6.80
N VAL A 133 12.89 14.15 6.48
CA VAL A 133 11.50 13.80 6.15
C VAL A 133 10.60 14.05 7.36
N TRP A 134 10.98 13.54 8.54
CA TRP A 134 10.19 13.75 9.76
C TRP A 134 10.06 15.24 10.10
N CYS A 135 11.18 15.97 10.08
CA CYS A 135 11.19 17.38 10.43
C CYS A 135 10.25 18.18 9.52
N ALA A 136 10.17 17.85 8.23
CA ALA A 136 9.21 18.48 7.33
C ALA A 136 7.75 18.25 7.78
N MET A 137 7.40 17.04 8.23
CA MET A 137 6.06 16.72 8.74
C MET A 137 5.71 17.51 10.01
N ILE A 138 6.58 17.51 11.02
CA ILE A 138 6.31 18.25 12.26
C ILE A 138 6.50 19.77 12.12
N TRP A 139 7.20 20.23 11.07
CA TRP A 139 7.24 21.64 10.68
C TRP A 139 5.88 22.10 10.13
N ASP A 140 5.23 21.27 9.31
CA ASP A 140 3.86 21.55 8.86
C ASP A 140 2.90 21.60 10.05
N LEU A 141 3.03 20.67 11.02
CA LEU A 141 2.21 20.66 12.23
C LEU A 141 2.34 21.96 13.03
N TYR A 142 3.57 22.44 13.20
CA TYR A 142 3.86 23.68 13.91
C TYR A 142 3.13 24.87 13.27
N TRP A 143 3.17 25.00 11.95
CA TRP A 143 2.48 26.07 11.25
C TRP A 143 0.97 25.90 11.18
N ASN A 144 0.46 24.67 11.04
CA ASN A 144 -0.97 24.43 11.02
C ASN A 144 -1.61 24.78 12.37
N LEU A 145 -0.94 24.47 13.49
CA LEU A 145 -1.39 24.89 14.81
C LEU A 145 -1.29 26.41 14.99
N ILE A 146 -0.27 27.08 14.45
CA ILE A 146 -0.18 28.55 14.46
C ILE A 146 -1.29 29.19 13.62
N ASP A 147 -1.64 28.61 12.48
CA ASP A 147 -2.72 29.13 11.64
C ASP A 147 -4.07 29.04 12.38
N GLU A 148 -4.30 27.98 13.15
CA GLU A 148 -5.53 27.78 13.94
C GLU A 148 -5.57 28.64 15.21
N TYR A 149 -4.48 28.68 15.99
CA TYR A 149 -4.47 29.26 17.34
C TYR A 149 -3.65 30.56 17.47
N GLY A 150 -3.02 31.02 16.39
CA GLY A 150 -2.12 32.17 16.38
C GLY A 150 -0.73 31.87 16.96
N TYR A 151 0.21 32.79 16.76
CA TYR A 151 1.53 32.77 17.38
C TYR A 151 1.51 33.61 18.66
N ASP A 152 2.04 33.08 19.76
CA ASP A 152 2.24 33.79 21.02
C ASP A 152 3.74 34.05 21.26
N GLU A 153 4.10 35.30 21.51
CA GLU A 153 5.48 35.72 21.78
C GLU A 153 6.00 35.24 23.14
N ASP A 154 5.12 34.91 24.10
CA ASP A 154 5.54 34.27 25.36
C ASP A 154 5.76 32.76 25.13
N LEU A 155 7.00 32.41 24.78
CA LEU A 155 7.39 31.01 24.55
C LEU A 155 7.26 30.10 25.80
N TYR A 156 7.19 30.68 27.01
CA TYR A 156 7.20 29.91 28.26
C TYR A 156 5.81 29.71 28.85
N ASN A 157 4.95 30.74 28.82
CA ASN A 157 3.62 30.70 29.42
C ASN A 157 2.50 31.01 28.43
N GLY A 158 2.83 31.20 27.16
CA GLY A 158 1.86 31.46 26.10
C GLY A 158 0.98 30.26 25.82
N THR A 159 -0.12 30.52 25.12
CA THR A 159 -1.13 29.52 24.75
C THR A 159 -1.39 29.47 23.25
N GLY A 160 -0.50 30.07 22.46
CA GLY A 160 -0.59 30.04 21.00
C GLY A 160 -0.31 28.66 20.42
N GLY A 161 -0.56 28.51 19.12
CA GLY A 161 -0.29 27.29 18.36
C GLY A 161 1.18 26.86 18.42
N ASN A 162 2.10 27.81 18.51
CA ASN A 162 3.53 27.53 18.70
C ASN A 162 3.82 26.89 20.08
N ASN A 163 3.16 27.33 21.15
CA ASN A 163 3.29 26.70 22.47
C ASN A 163 2.63 25.31 22.48
N MET A 164 1.45 25.19 21.85
CA MET A 164 0.74 23.92 21.72
C MET A 164 1.59 22.88 20.97
N ALA A 165 2.14 23.24 19.81
CA ALA A 165 3.01 22.36 19.03
C ALA A 165 4.22 21.88 19.84
N MET A 166 4.86 22.77 20.61
CA MET A 166 5.97 22.41 21.50
C MET A 166 5.54 21.42 22.58
N GLN A 167 4.38 21.63 23.21
CA GLN A 167 3.84 20.72 24.21
C GLN A 167 3.57 19.33 23.60
N LEU A 168 2.90 19.27 22.45
CA LEU A 168 2.56 18.02 21.77
C LEU A 168 3.81 17.25 21.33
N VAL A 169 4.83 17.91 20.77
CA VAL A 169 6.09 17.27 20.38
C VAL A 169 6.84 16.72 21.59
N ILE A 170 6.92 17.49 22.69
CA ILE A 170 7.61 17.06 23.91
C ILE A 170 6.90 15.91 24.61
N ASP A 171 5.56 15.90 24.61
CA ASP A 171 4.79 14.81 25.20
C ASP A 171 4.74 13.58 24.29
N GLY A 172 4.66 13.75 22.97
CA GLY A 172 4.81 12.67 22.01
C GLY A 172 6.15 11.94 22.18
N LEU A 173 7.25 12.68 22.35
CA LEU A 173 8.56 12.12 22.70
C LEU A 173 8.56 11.27 23.97
N LYS A 174 7.73 11.62 24.98
CA LYS A 174 7.63 10.85 26.23
C LYS A 174 6.76 9.60 26.08
N ILE A 175 5.78 9.65 25.17
CA ILE A 175 4.80 8.59 24.95
C ILE A 175 5.35 7.51 23.99
N GLN A 176 6.08 7.92 22.95
CA GLN A 176 6.54 7.01 21.91
C GLN A 176 7.43 5.87 22.45
N PRO A 177 7.37 4.67 21.83
CA PRO A 177 8.16 3.52 22.26
C PRO A 177 9.67 3.68 21.96
N CYS A 178 10.45 2.67 22.31
CA CYS A 178 11.88 2.64 21.99
C CYS A 178 12.07 2.21 20.53
N ASN A 179 12.88 2.95 19.77
CA ASN A 179 13.07 2.79 18.32
C ASN A 179 11.74 2.88 17.56
N PRO A 180 11.00 3.99 17.71
CA PRO A 180 9.69 4.14 17.10
C PRO A 180 9.80 4.23 15.58
N SER A 181 8.80 3.71 14.86
CA SER A 181 8.55 4.10 13.47
C SER A 181 8.01 5.53 13.39
N PHE A 182 7.92 6.10 12.17
CA PHE A 182 7.26 7.39 11.99
C PHE A 182 5.78 7.31 12.38
N ILE A 183 5.12 6.19 12.07
CA ILE A 183 3.73 5.91 12.45
C ILE A 183 3.57 5.97 13.97
N GLU A 184 4.42 5.26 14.71
CA GLU A 184 4.38 5.29 16.18
C GLU A 184 4.69 6.68 16.75
N SER A 185 5.57 7.44 16.10
CA SER A 185 5.89 8.82 16.51
C SER A 185 4.71 9.78 16.28
N ARG A 186 3.97 9.63 15.17
CA ARG A 186 2.74 10.39 14.87
C ARG A 186 1.65 10.03 15.89
N ASP A 187 1.44 8.75 16.12
CA ASP A 187 0.42 8.26 17.04
C ASP A 187 0.70 8.71 18.47
N ALA A 188 1.97 8.85 18.86
CA ALA A 188 2.34 9.44 20.13
C ALA A 188 2.00 10.95 20.23
N ILE A 189 2.08 11.70 19.14
CA ILE A 189 1.63 13.11 19.08
C ILE A 189 0.10 13.19 19.18
N LEU A 190 -0.63 12.30 18.49
CA LEU A 190 -2.09 12.19 18.63
C LEU A 190 -2.50 11.83 20.07
N ALA A 191 -1.77 10.92 20.72
CA ALA A 191 -2.00 10.58 22.12
C ALA A 191 -1.66 11.75 23.07
N ALA A 192 -0.66 12.57 22.73
CA ALA A 192 -0.37 13.79 23.47
C ALA A 192 -1.51 14.83 23.34
N ASP A 193 -2.14 14.93 22.16
CA ASP A 193 -3.29 15.79 21.95
C ASP A 193 -4.51 15.32 22.73
N GLU A 194 -4.78 14.01 22.72
CA GLU A 194 -5.81 13.40 23.56
C GLU A 194 -5.59 13.72 25.04
N ALA A 195 -4.36 13.60 25.54
CA ALA A 195 -4.05 13.80 26.95
C ALA A 195 -4.10 15.27 27.42
N ASN A 196 -3.80 16.22 26.52
CA ASN A 196 -3.68 17.64 26.89
C ASN A 196 -4.88 18.49 26.45
N TYR A 197 -5.60 18.08 25.42
CA TYR A 197 -6.64 18.87 24.75
C TYR A 197 -7.89 18.04 24.39
N ASP A 198 -8.07 16.87 25.00
CA ASP A 198 -9.22 15.97 24.76
C ASP A 198 -9.41 15.63 23.26
N GLY A 199 -8.31 15.59 22.50
CA GLY A 199 -8.32 15.24 21.07
C GLY A 199 -8.82 16.36 20.15
N ALA A 200 -8.93 17.60 20.65
CA ALA A 200 -9.47 18.74 19.89
C ALA A 200 -8.73 19.01 18.56
N ASN A 201 -7.46 18.62 18.43
CA ASN A 201 -6.65 18.85 17.24
C ASN A 201 -6.46 17.60 16.38
N ARG A 202 -7.13 16.50 16.72
CA ARG A 202 -6.96 15.20 16.07
C ARG A 202 -7.01 15.29 14.54
N CYS A 203 -8.00 15.98 13.99
CA CYS A 203 -8.16 16.08 12.54
C CYS A 203 -7.09 16.97 11.88
N LEU A 204 -6.75 18.10 12.50
CA LEU A 204 -5.63 18.93 12.04
C LEU A 204 -4.31 18.14 12.02
N ILE A 205 -4.04 17.34 13.06
CA ILE A 205 -2.85 16.49 13.12
C ILE A 205 -2.89 15.42 12.02
N TRP A 206 -4.01 14.71 11.85
CA TRP A 206 -4.16 13.72 10.79
C TRP A 206 -3.97 14.30 9.40
N GLU A 207 -4.64 15.40 9.07
CA GLU A 207 -4.49 16.09 7.79
C GLU A 207 -3.05 16.53 7.54
N THR A 208 -2.36 17.01 8.57
CA THR A 208 -0.96 17.43 8.49
C THR A 208 -0.04 16.27 8.09
N PHE A 209 -0.17 15.13 8.76
CA PHE A 209 0.68 13.97 8.49
C PHE A 209 0.30 13.27 7.18
N ALA A 210 -1.01 13.13 6.92
CA ALA A 210 -1.53 12.56 5.68
C ALA A 210 -1.07 13.34 4.46
N ARG A 211 -1.00 14.69 4.51
CA ARG A 211 -0.47 15.53 3.42
C ARG A 211 0.94 15.13 2.95
N ARG A 212 1.75 14.54 3.83
CA ARG A 212 3.11 14.06 3.51
C ARG A 212 3.19 12.54 3.51
N GLY A 213 2.09 11.85 3.25
CA GLY A 213 2.10 10.40 3.06
C GLY A 213 2.10 9.57 4.36
N LEU A 214 1.89 10.18 5.53
CA LEU A 214 1.81 9.47 6.82
C LEU A 214 0.35 9.39 7.34
N GLY A 215 -0.58 9.07 6.43
CA GLY A 215 -2.02 8.90 6.66
C GLY A 215 -2.42 7.62 7.38
N VAL A 216 -3.72 7.35 7.48
CA VAL A 216 -4.26 6.22 8.27
C VAL A 216 -3.78 4.88 7.74
N SER A 217 -3.76 4.72 6.41
CA SER A 217 -3.40 3.47 5.74
C SER A 217 -1.89 3.34 5.46
N ALA A 218 -1.07 4.30 5.93
CA ALA A 218 0.37 4.25 5.76
C ALA A 218 0.95 3.05 6.53
N GLN A 219 1.99 2.42 5.99
CA GLN A 219 2.64 1.27 6.61
C GLN A 219 4.13 1.53 6.85
N GLU A 220 4.68 0.91 7.90
CA GLU A 220 6.10 0.97 8.20
C GLU A 220 6.94 0.56 6.98
N GLY A 221 8.14 1.12 6.85
CA GLY A 221 8.97 0.99 5.67
C GLY A 221 8.66 2.01 4.59
N GLY A 222 7.94 3.09 4.90
CA GLY A 222 7.71 4.20 3.98
C GLY A 222 6.65 3.91 2.91
N VAL A 223 5.70 3.02 3.20
CA VAL A 223 4.51 2.89 2.35
C VAL A 223 3.59 4.05 2.68
N GLU A 224 3.51 5.01 1.76
CA GLU A 224 2.76 6.23 1.99
C GLU A 224 1.26 6.04 1.82
N ALA A 225 0.49 6.80 2.61
CA ALA A 225 -0.93 6.98 2.40
C ALA A 225 -1.32 8.42 2.73
N PHE A 226 -2.27 8.95 1.98
CA PHE A 226 -2.72 10.35 2.11
C PHE A 226 -4.14 10.45 2.69
N ASP A 227 -4.67 9.33 3.19
CA ASP A 227 -5.99 9.24 3.79
C ASP A 227 -5.99 9.74 5.24
N THR A 228 -7.13 10.32 5.64
CA THR A 228 -7.41 10.72 7.02
C THR A 228 -8.51 9.83 7.59
N PRO A 229 -8.69 9.78 8.92
CA PRO A 229 -9.84 9.09 9.48
C PRO A 229 -11.12 9.66 8.88
N ILE A 230 -12.06 8.79 8.54
CA ILE A 230 -13.35 9.18 7.93
C ILE A 230 -14.10 10.25 8.76
N THR A 231 -13.88 10.29 10.08
CA THR A 231 -14.42 11.30 11.00
C THR A 231 -13.84 12.71 10.82
N CYS A 232 -12.70 12.82 10.15
CA CYS A 232 -12.03 14.08 9.85
C CYS A 232 -12.41 14.64 8.48
N LEU A 233 -13.14 13.89 7.67
CA LEU A 233 -13.75 14.45 6.47
C LEU A 233 -14.82 15.45 6.88
N ASN A 234 -14.75 16.69 6.42
CA ASN A 234 -15.80 17.69 6.64
C ASN A 234 -17.03 17.40 5.75
N ALA A 235 -17.61 16.20 5.90
CA ALA A 235 -18.66 15.66 5.06
C ALA A 235 -19.55 14.70 5.88
N PHE A 236 -20.78 14.51 5.38
CA PHE A 236 -21.61 13.39 5.79
C PHE A 236 -21.26 12.20 4.92
N VAL A 237 -20.89 11.08 5.53
CA VAL A 237 -20.42 9.90 4.80
C VAL A 237 -21.22 8.68 5.23
N VAL A 238 -21.64 7.89 4.24
CA VAL A 238 -22.10 6.51 4.45
C VAL A 238 -21.14 5.58 3.72
N GLN A 239 -20.69 4.55 4.40
CA GLN A 239 -19.83 3.51 3.83
C GLN A 239 -20.47 2.14 4.07
N LYS A 240 -20.46 1.30 3.03
CA LYS A 240 -20.95 -0.07 3.07
C LYS A 240 -19.85 -1.03 2.69
N THR A 241 -19.71 -2.09 3.48
CA THR A 241 -18.74 -3.16 3.24
C THR A 241 -19.42 -4.52 3.35
N ALA A 242 -18.90 -5.49 2.59
CA ALA A 242 -19.29 -6.89 2.62
C ALA A 242 -18.16 -7.74 2.04
N VAL A 243 -18.30 -9.05 2.10
CA VAL A 243 -17.42 -9.98 1.39
C VAL A 243 -17.48 -9.74 -0.12
N SER A 244 -16.33 -9.86 -0.80
CA SER A 244 -16.24 -9.74 -2.26
C SER A 244 -16.77 -10.98 -2.99
N GLU A 245 -16.77 -12.12 -2.33
CA GLU A 245 -17.17 -13.42 -2.86
C GLU A 245 -18.00 -14.18 -1.82
N ALA A 246 -19.00 -14.95 -2.26
CA ALA A 246 -19.80 -15.84 -1.41
C ALA A 246 -20.31 -17.04 -2.22
N PHE A 247 -20.73 -18.12 -1.54
CA PHE A 247 -21.39 -19.22 -2.22
C PHE A 247 -22.93 -19.07 -2.25
N ALA A 248 -23.55 -19.61 -3.29
CA ALA A 248 -25.01 -19.67 -3.39
C ALA A 248 -25.63 -20.47 -2.24
N GLY A 249 -26.63 -19.89 -1.59
CA GLY A 249 -27.25 -20.41 -0.38
C GLY A 249 -26.57 -20.00 0.93
N GLU A 250 -25.42 -19.32 0.88
CA GLU A 250 -24.78 -18.78 2.08
C GLU A 250 -25.34 -17.40 2.47
N SER A 251 -24.96 -16.95 3.65
CA SER A 251 -25.33 -15.64 4.17
C SER A 251 -24.25 -14.61 3.90
N ILE A 252 -24.64 -13.42 3.44
CA ILE A 252 -23.76 -12.26 3.28
C ILE A 252 -24.12 -11.25 4.37
N THR A 253 -23.12 -10.78 5.12
CA THR A 253 -23.29 -9.66 6.06
C THR A 253 -22.82 -8.38 5.42
N TYR A 254 -23.66 -7.35 5.51
CA TYR A 254 -23.35 -5.99 5.12
C TYR A 254 -23.14 -5.15 6.39
N ASP A 255 -21.99 -4.51 6.47
CA ASP A 255 -21.67 -3.54 7.52
C ASP A 255 -21.79 -2.12 6.94
N LEU A 256 -22.43 -1.24 7.72
CA LEU A 256 -22.71 0.14 7.39
C LEU A 256 -22.06 1.04 8.42
N GLN A 257 -21.28 2.01 7.97
CA GLN A 257 -20.70 3.06 8.80
C GLN A 257 -21.24 4.42 8.35
N ILE A 258 -21.89 5.13 9.26
CA ILE A 258 -22.52 6.42 9.05
C ILE A 258 -21.77 7.45 9.88
N VAL A 259 -21.20 8.46 9.24
CA VAL A 259 -20.29 9.42 9.86
C VAL A 259 -20.78 10.82 9.61
N ASN A 260 -21.09 11.56 10.67
CA ASN A 260 -21.26 13.00 10.58
C ASN A 260 -19.94 13.70 10.86
N GLY A 261 -19.13 13.94 9.82
CA GLY A 261 -17.93 14.76 9.92
C GLY A 261 -18.17 16.25 9.68
N LYS A 262 -19.42 16.68 9.40
CA LYS A 262 -19.76 18.10 9.22
C LYS A 262 -19.66 18.84 10.56
N SER A 263 -19.34 20.13 10.50
CA SER A 263 -19.32 21.03 11.67
C SER A 263 -20.69 21.35 12.27
N VAL A 264 -21.76 20.77 11.73
CA VAL A 264 -23.14 20.89 12.20
C VAL A 264 -23.74 19.51 12.43
N ALA A 265 -24.69 19.42 13.37
CA ALA A 265 -25.46 18.20 13.59
C ALA A 265 -26.36 17.91 12.38
N ILE A 266 -26.67 16.63 12.16
CA ILE A 266 -27.62 16.17 11.16
C ILE A 266 -28.83 15.61 11.90
N ASP A 267 -29.98 16.24 11.71
CA ASP A 267 -31.22 15.88 12.39
C ASP A 267 -31.82 14.63 11.73
N ALA A 268 -31.97 13.55 12.50
CA ALA A 268 -32.53 12.25 12.14
C ALA A 268 -32.43 11.88 10.64
N PRO A 269 -31.22 11.62 10.10
CA PRO A 269 -31.04 11.35 8.67
C PRO A 269 -31.77 10.08 8.24
N VAL A 270 -32.29 10.10 7.03
CA VAL A 270 -32.97 8.93 6.46
C VAL A 270 -31.92 8.03 5.81
N LEU A 271 -31.68 6.87 6.42
CA LEU A 271 -30.82 5.84 5.86
C LEU A 271 -31.68 4.71 5.30
N TYR A 272 -31.46 4.36 4.04
CA TYR A 272 -32.16 3.25 3.41
C TYR A 272 -31.26 2.44 2.49
N ASP A 273 -31.63 1.18 2.31
CA ASP A 273 -30.85 0.19 1.59
C ASP A 273 -31.79 -0.68 0.77
N THR A 274 -31.54 -0.75 -0.54
CA THR A 274 -32.40 -1.50 -1.46
C THR A 274 -31.77 -2.85 -1.73
N LEU A 275 -32.34 -3.90 -1.12
CA LEU A 275 -31.85 -5.25 -1.27
C LEU A 275 -31.92 -5.69 -2.74
N PRO A 276 -30.83 -6.27 -3.27
CA PRO A 276 -30.79 -6.77 -4.64
C PRO A 276 -31.77 -7.93 -4.83
N ALA A 277 -32.13 -8.22 -6.08
CA ALA A 277 -32.88 -9.42 -6.38
C ALA A 277 -32.06 -10.67 -6.02
N GLY A 278 -32.74 -11.77 -5.66
CA GLY A 278 -32.06 -13.04 -5.33
C GLY A 278 -31.55 -13.15 -3.90
N VAL A 279 -31.80 -12.15 -3.04
CA VAL A 279 -31.50 -12.25 -1.60
C VAL A 279 -32.74 -12.10 -0.72
N ARG A 280 -32.62 -12.60 0.51
CA ARG A 280 -33.63 -12.46 1.55
C ARG A 280 -33.00 -11.96 2.84
N LEU A 281 -33.50 -10.85 3.39
CA LEU A 281 -33.07 -10.35 4.69
C LEU A 281 -33.34 -11.37 5.80
N ILE A 282 -32.39 -11.50 6.74
CA ILE A 282 -32.59 -12.14 8.04
C ILE A 282 -32.95 -11.03 9.04
N PRO A 283 -34.24 -10.80 9.37
CA PRO A 283 -34.65 -9.62 10.14
C PRO A 283 -34.01 -9.52 11.53
N GLU A 284 -33.71 -10.66 12.15
CA GLU A 284 -33.09 -10.71 13.48
C GLU A 284 -31.60 -10.35 13.47
N SER A 285 -30.98 -10.25 12.30
CA SER A 285 -29.58 -9.86 12.14
C SER A 285 -29.36 -8.34 12.09
N VAL A 286 -30.42 -7.56 11.89
CA VAL A 286 -30.31 -6.11 11.73
C VAL A 286 -29.97 -5.47 13.07
N SER A 287 -28.83 -4.78 13.14
CA SER A 287 -28.30 -4.24 14.40
C SER A 287 -28.94 -2.91 14.81
N CYS A 288 -29.51 -2.17 13.87
CA CYS A 288 -30.14 -0.88 14.08
C CYS A 288 -31.68 -0.98 13.96
N PRO A 289 -32.44 -0.10 14.65
CA PRO A 289 -33.89 -0.01 14.45
C PRO A 289 -34.22 0.19 12.96
N PHE A 290 -35.17 -0.59 12.45
CA PHE A 290 -35.50 -0.57 11.03
C PHE A 290 -36.96 -0.90 10.76
N THR A 291 -37.40 -0.50 9.57
CA THR A 291 -38.61 -0.99 8.91
C THR A 291 -38.25 -1.59 7.56
N LEU A 292 -39.05 -2.56 7.09
CA LEU A 292 -38.88 -3.20 5.80
C LEU A 292 -40.13 -2.98 4.95
N GLU A 293 -39.99 -2.25 3.85
CA GLU A 293 -41.06 -2.00 2.89
C GLU A 293 -40.68 -2.62 1.54
N GLY A 294 -41.25 -3.80 1.24
CA GLY A 294 -40.84 -4.56 0.06
C GLY A 294 -39.41 -5.09 0.20
N ASN A 295 -38.50 -4.63 -0.66
CA ASN A 295 -37.08 -4.94 -0.62
C ASN A 295 -36.21 -3.78 -0.09
N VAL A 296 -36.82 -2.72 0.44
CA VAL A 296 -36.09 -1.57 0.98
C VAL A 296 -36.08 -1.63 2.51
N ILE A 297 -34.89 -1.71 3.08
CA ILE A 297 -34.66 -1.52 4.51
C ILE A 297 -34.55 -0.03 4.75
N ARG A 298 -35.36 0.51 5.67
CA ARG A 298 -35.23 1.89 6.17
C ARG A 298 -34.76 1.82 7.61
N PHE A 299 -33.59 2.38 7.90
CA PHE A 299 -33.05 2.47 9.24
C PHE A 299 -33.56 3.75 9.91
N GLU A 300 -33.97 3.62 11.17
CA GLU A 300 -34.35 4.74 12.01
C GLU A 300 -33.12 5.17 12.80
N LEU A 301 -32.53 6.30 12.41
CA LEU A 301 -31.37 6.89 13.08
C LEU A 301 -31.83 8.06 13.95
N ASP A 302 -31.21 8.20 15.13
CA ASP A 302 -31.32 9.40 15.95
C ASP A 302 -30.53 10.56 15.32
N ASP A 303 -30.65 11.76 15.90
CA ASP A 303 -29.81 12.91 15.53
C ASP A 303 -28.33 12.54 15.64
N LEU A 304 -27.54 12.95 14.65
CA LEU A 304 -26.11 12.71 14.58
C LEU A 304 -25.35 14.00 14.90
N PRO A 305 -24.82 14.19 16.13
CA PRO A 305 -23.91 15.28 16.44
C PRO A 305 -22.66 15.26 15.55
N THR A 306 -22.00 16.41 15.43
CA THR A 306 -20.68 16.52 14.78
C THR A 306 -19.67 15.54 15.37
N GLY A 307 -18.92 14.88 14.50
CA GLY A 307 -17.89 13.89 14.84
C GLY A 307 -18.44 12.50 15.18
N THR A 308 -19.74 12.27 15.10
CA THR A 308 -20.35 10.99 15.50
C THR A 308 -20.18 9.93 14.42
N VAL A 309 -19.86 8.70 14.86
CA VAL A 309 -19.88 7.48 14.03
C VAL A 309 -20.97 6.56 14.54
N THR A 310 -21.89 6.17 13.66
CA THR A 310 -22.93 5.17 13.91
C THR A 310 -22.67 3.96 13.02
N ASN A 311 -22.61 2.77 13.62
CA ASN A 311 -22.42 1.52 12.89
C ASN A 311 -23.71 0.70 12.91
N CYS A 312 -24.17 0.31 11.72
CA CYS A 312 -25.29 -0.62 11.54
C CYS A 312 -24.80 -1.84 10.75
N SER A 313 -25.47 -2.98 10.89
CA SER A 313 -25.21 -4.15 10.05
C SER A 313 -26.47 -4.97 9.86
N TYR A 314 -26.49 -5.78 8.82
CA TYR A 314 -27.54 -6.76 8.57
C TYR A 314 -27.02 -7.89 7.69
N THR A 315 -27.69 -9.04 7.75
CA THR A 315 -27.34 -10.24 7.00
C THR A 315 -28.47 -10.63 6.06
N VAL A 316 -28.12 -11.05 4.84
CA VAL A 316 -29.05 -11.62 3.86
C VAL A 316 -28.65 -13.05 3.53
N GLU A 317 -29.62 -13.90 3.23
CA GLU A 317 -29.40 -15.21 2.60
C GLU A 317 -29.46 -15.08 1.08
N THR A 318 -28.51 -15.70 0.39
CA THR A 318 -28.52 -15.78 -1.08
C THR A 318 -29.35 -16.98 -1.55
N ASN A 319 -29.90 -16.89 -2.76
CA ASN A 319 -30.58 -18.01 -3.39
C ASN A 319 -29.59 -19.13 -3.77
N GLN A 320 -30.01 -20.39 -3.68
CA GLN A 320 -29.19 -21.56 -4.00
C GLN A 320 -29.04 -21.80 -5.52
N GLU A 321 -29.97 -21.27 -6.32
CA GLU A 321 -29.99 -21.46 -7.77
C GLU A 321 -29.29 -20.34 -8.54
N ASP A 322 -29.01 -19.22 -7.87
CA ASP A 322 -28.42 -18.03 -8.47
C ASP A 322 -26.92 -18.00 -8.21
N PHE A 323 -26.13 -18.51 -9.16
CA PHE A 323 -24.67 -18.55 -9.04
C PHE A 323 -23.96 -18.36 -10.37
N SER A 324 -22.69 -17.98 -10.25
CA SER A 324 -21.75 -17.90 -11.35
C SER A 324 -21.17 -19.28 -11.65
N TYR A 325 -20.94 -19.56 -12.94
CA TYR A 325 -20.13 -20.69 -13.35
C TYR A 325 -19.03 -20.23 -14.30
N VAL A 326 -17.88 -20.89 -14.17
CA VAL A 326 -16.67 -20.60 -14.94
C VAL A 326 -16.72 -21.33 -16.27
N ALA A 327 -16.58 -20.59 -17.37
CA ALA A 327 -16.44 -21.14 -18.72
C ALA A 327 -14.97 -21.31 -19.13
N PHE A 328 -14.09 -20.47 -18.61
CA PHE A 328 -12.65 -20.57 -18.79
C PHE A 328 -11.92 -19.99 -17.57
N PHE A 329 -10.81 -20.61 -17.18
CA PHE A 329 -9.93 -20.14 -16.11
C PHE A 329 -8.48 -20.43 -16.47
N ASP A 330 -7.62 -19.45 -16.22
CA ASP A 330 -6.18 -19.63 -16.28
C ASP A 330 -5.47 -18.79 -15.19
N GLY A 331 -4.89 -19.49 -14.21
CA GLY A 331 -3.99 -18.93 -13.18
C GLY A 331 -2.50 -19.15 -13.49
N LEU A 332 -2.14 -19.35 -14.76
CA LEU A 332 -0.78 -19.48 -15.31
C LEU A 332 0.08 -20.66 -14.82
N GLU A 333 -0.46 -21.51 -13.94
CA GLU A 333 0.23 -22.72 -13.46
C GLU A 333 0.41 -23.80 -14.54
N GLY A 334 -0.45 -23.81 -15.56
CA GLY A 334 -0.46 -24.81 -16.64
C GLY A 334 0.44 -24.50 -17.84
N GLY A 335 1.17 -23.38 -17.83
CA GLY A 335 1.99 -22.93 -18.95
C GLY A 335 1.36 -21.77 -19.75
N LEU A 336 1.96 -21.41 -20.88
CA LEU A 336 1.61 -20.17 -21.62
C LEU A 336 0.56 -20.39 -22.73
N GLY A 337 0.00 -21.60 -22.87
CA GLY A 337 -0.73 -22.02 -24.07
C GLY A 337 -2.04 -21.27 -24.36
N ASN A 338 -2.60 -20.58 -23.37
CA ASN A 338 -3.85 -19.84 -23.52
C ASN A 338 -3.65 -18.34 -23.81
N PHE A 339 -2.39 -17.89 -23.92
CA PHE A 339 -2.07 -16.50 -24.17
C PHE A 339 -0.98 -16.34 -25.25
N VAL A 340 -1.03 -15.20 -25.93
CA VAL A 340 -0.04 -14.73 -26.89
C VAL A 340 0.43 -13.35 -26.46
N THR A 341 1.73 -13.12 -26.53
CA THR A 341 2.33 -11.83 -26.20
C THR A 341 2.73 -11.10 -27.48
N GLU A 342 2.37 -9.83 -27.59
CA GLU A 342 2.74 -8.96 -28.72
C GLU A 342 3.47 -7.71 -28.21
N VAL A 343 4.38 -7.19 -29.04
CA VAL A 343 5.18 -5.99 -28.79
C VAL A 343 5.00 -5.09 -30.01
N ASP A 344 4.28 -3.99 -29.83
CA ASP A 344 4.02 -3.00 -30.89
C ASP A 344 5.12 -1.92 -30.91
N LEU A 345 5.69 -1.60 -29.74
CA LEU A 345 6.76 -0.60 -29.57
C LEU A 345 7.68 -0.95 -28.40
N GLY A 346 8.97 -0.59 -28.52
CA GLY A 346 9.94 -0.60 -27.41
C GLY A 346 10.59 -1.95 -27.10
N GLU A 347 11.40 -1.97 -26.05
CA GLU A 347 11.93 -3.19 -25.43
C GLU A 347 11.13 -3.53 -24.17
N GLY A 348 10.58 -4.74 -24.12
CA GLY A 348 9.72 -5.21 -23.04
C GLY A 348 8.73 -6.24 -23.55
N PHE A 349 8.10 -7.01 -22.66
CA PHE A 349 7.04 -7.96 -22.99
C PHE A 349 6.40 -8.51 -21.72
N TRP A 350 5.14 -8.93 -21.84
CA TRP A 350 4.49 -9.77 -20.86
C TRP A 350 5.22 -11.09 -20.69
N ARG A 351 5.62 -11.43 -19.47
CA ARG A 351 6.34 -12.67 -19.16
C ARG A 351 5.75 -13.35 -17.93
N ARG A 352 5.91 -14.67 -17.87
CA ARG A 352 5.62 -15.42 -16.65
C ARG A 352 6.63 -15.07 -15.55
N TRP A 353 6.12 -14.67 -14.40
CA TRP A 353 6.89 -14.23 -13.24
C TRP A 353 6.71 -15.19 -12.06
N LEU A 354 7.73 -15.30 -11.20
CA LEU A 354 7.76 -16.26 -10.08
C LEU A 354 7.74 -15.54 -8.73
N ASN A 355 7.02 -16.12 -7.76
CA ASN A 355 6.92 -15.68 -6.35
C ASN A 355 6.15 -14.38 -6.13
N ASP A 356 5.40 -13.92 -7.13
CA ASP A 356 4.53 -12.76 -7.01
C ASP A 356 3.25 -13.03 -7.80
N ALA A 357 2.29 -13.66 -7.14
CA ALA A 357 1.05 -14.14 -7.72
C ALA A 357 -0.07 -13.92 -6.70
N TYR A 358 -1.29 -13.75 -7.17
CA TYR A 358 -2.45 -13.68 -6.30
C TYR A 358 -2.70 -15.06 -5.68
N GLU A 359 -2.64 -16.10 -6.51
CA GLU A 359 -2.77 -17.48 -6.08
C GLU A 359 -1.73 -18.36 -6.80
N GLY A 360 -1.27 -19.43 -6.17
CA GLY A 360 -0.26 -20.29 -6.78
C GLY A 360 1.13 -19.67 -6.76
N ARG A 361 1.87 -19.79 -7.86
CA ARG A 361 3.31 -19.46 -7.96
C ARG A 361 3.62 -18.48 -9.07
N PHE A 362 2.80 -18.45 -10.12
CA PHE A 362 3.06 -17.72 -11.33
C PHE A 362 2.01 -16.66 -11.60
N SER A 363 2.45 -15.49 -12.07
CA SER A 363 1.60 -14.47 -12.65
C SER A 363 2.20 -13.96 -13.95
N TRP A 364 1.38 -13.26 -14.73
CA TRP A 364 1.88 -12.46 -15.85
C TRP A 364 2.44 -11.15 -15.31
N TYR A 365 3.56 -10.70 -15.88
CA TYR A 365 4.19 -9.44 -15.51
C TYR A 365 4.66 -8.69 -16.75
N SER A 366 4.39 -7.40 -16.79
CA SER A 366 4.98 -6.45 -17.73
C SER A 366 5.73 -5.37 -16.95
N GLN A 367 6.96 -5.08 -17.35
CA GLN A 367 7.82 -4.09 -16.68
C GLN A 367 7.43 -2.66 -17.07
N ASN A 368 7.43 -1.74 -16.11
CA ASN A 368 7.44 -0.31 -16.39
C ASN A 368 8.86 0.15 -16.80
N SER A 369 8.98 0.89 -17.90
CA SER A 369 10.24 1.18 -18.60
C SER A 369 10.48 2.68 -18.70
N GLU A 370 11.74 3.13 -18.63
CA GLU A 370 12.13 4.53 -18.87
C GLU A 370 12.04 4.93 -20.36
N GLU A 371 11.64 4.00 -21.23
CA GLU A 371 11.48 4.22 -22.66
C GLU A 371 10.03 3.95 -23.08
N ALA A 372 9.58 4.68 -24.11
CA ALA A 372 8.27 4.47 -24.69
C ALA A 372 8.08 3.03 -25.19
N SER A 373 6.99 2.40 -24.76
CA SER A 373 6.72 1.00 -25.08
C SER A 373 5.23 0.68 -25.22
N ASP A 374 4.92 -0.43 -25.87
CA ASP A 374 3.53 -0.90 -26.09
C ASP A 374 3.49 -2.43 -26.18
N HIS A 375 2.94 -3.05 -25.15
CA HIS A 375 2.97 -4.49 -24.94
C HIS A 375 1.58 -5.04 -24.71
N SER A 376 1.26 -6.17 -25.33
CA SER A 376 -0.05 -6.78 -25.24
C SER A 376 0.03 -8.24 -24.82
N LEU A 377 -0.81 -8.63 -23.87
CA LEU A 377 -1.10 -10.03 -23.52
C LEU A 377 -2.50 -10.36 -23.99
N ILE A 378 -2.62 -11.29 -24.94
CA ILE A 378 -3.85 -11.58 -25.66
C ILE A 378 -4.27 -13.02 -25.37
N THR A 379 -5.55 -13.25 -25.02
CA THR A 379 -6.07 -14.61 -24.82
C THR A 379 -6.21 -15.35 -26.15
N ILE A 380 -6.29 -16.68 -26.10
CA ILE A 380 -6.89 -17.46 -27.20
C ILE A 380 -8.35 -17.01 -27.45
N PRO A 381 -8.94 -17.36 -28.60
CA PRO A 381 -10.38 -17.16 -28.83
C PRO A 381 -11.22 -17.89 -27.79
N LEU A 382 -12.18 -17.17 -27.20
CA LEU A 382 -13.11 -17.66 -26.18
C LEU A 382 -14.55 -17.41 -26.64
N ALA A 383 -15.41 -18.41 -26.49
CA ALA A 383 -16.82 -18.28 -26.84
C ALA A 383 -17.64 -17.81 -25.63
N LEU A 384 -18.45 -16.77 -25.83
CA LEU A 384 -19.40 -16.28 -24.83
C LEU A 384 -20.73 -17.04 -24.96
N PRO A 385 -21.26 -17.68 -23.90
CA PRO A 385 -22.51 -18.40 -23.98
C PRO A 385 -23.69 -17.50 -24.38
N ALA A 386 -24.48 -17.92 -25.37
CA ALA A 386 -25.65 -17.19 -25.81
C ALA A 386 -26.82 -17.34 -24.83
N GLY A 387 -27.49 -16.23 -24.51
CA GLY A 387 -28.66 -16.22 -23.62
C GLY A 387 -28.35 -16.25 -22.13
N GLU A 388 -27.07 -16.20 -21.76
CA GLU A 388 -26.56 -16.10 -20.39
C GLU A 388 -25.92 -14.71 -20.16
N ARG A 389 -25.37 -14.47 -18.97
CA ARG A 389 -24.67 -13.23 -18.61
C ARG A 389 -23.16 -13.45 -18.48
N PRO A 390 -22.39 -13.55 -19.58
CA PRO A 390 -20.95 -13.74 -19.47
C PRO A 390 -20.26 -12.56 -18.79
N GLY A 391 -19.11 -12.81 -18.17
CA GLY A 391 -18.29 -11.75 -17.59
C GLY A 391 -16.83 -12.16 -17.49
N LEU A 392 -15.93 -11.18 -17.50
CA LEU A 392 -14.49 -11.40 -17.32
C LEU A 392 -14.08 -10.93 -15.92
N SER A 393 -13.31 -11.73 -15.21
CA SER A 393 -12.59 -11.33 -14.00
C SER A 393 -11.10 -11.63 -14.13
N PHE A 394 -10.27 -10.82 -13.47
CA PHE A 394 -8.86 -11.08 -13.28
C PHE A 394 -8.37 -10.33 -12.04
N TYR A 395 -7.35 -10.90 -11.40
CA TYR A 395 -6.63 -10.25 -10.32
C TYR A 395 -5.40 -9.55 -10.89
N HIS A 396 -5.11 -8.35 -10.41
CA HIS A 396 -3.94 -7.60 -10.83
C HIS A 396 -3.43 -6.69 -9.73
N ARG A 397 -2.13 -6.37 -9.79
CA ARG A 397 -1.49 -5.30 -9.03
C ARG A 397 -0.57 -4.52 -9.94
N PHE A 398 -0.40 -3.24 -9.71
CA PHE A 398 0.45 -2.40 -10.56
C PHE A 398 1.09 -1.27 -9.77
N THR A 399 2.27 -0.87 -10.22
CA THR A 399 2.97 0.36 -9.82
C THR A 399 3.54 0.96 -11.09
N THR A 400 2.98 2.08 -11.54
CA THR A 400 3.31 2.78 -12.79
C THR A 400 3.61 4.24 -12.50
N GLU A 401 4.26 4.95 -13.42
CA GLU A 401 4.31 6.41 -13.37
C GLU A 401 2.88 6.96 -13.47
N GLU A 402 2.40 7.60 -12.41
CA GLU A 402 1.01 8.02 -12.27
C GLU A 402 0.63 9.05 -13.35
N GLU A 403 -0.48 8.80 -14.04
CA GLU A 403 -0.99 9.56 -15.18
C GLU A 403 -0.08 9.58 -16.43
N TRP A 404 1.10 8.95 -16.44
CA TRP A 404 1.95 8.89 -17.64
C TRP A 404 1.97 7.51 -18.24
N ASP A 405 2.03 6.50 -17.38
CA ASP A 405 2.08 5.09 -17.74
C ASP A 405 0.86 4.34 -17.27
N GLY A 406 0.47 3.30 -17.99
CA GLY A 406 -0.67 2.52 -17.56
C GLY A 406 -1.12 1.40 -18.47
N GLY A 407 -2.12 0.69 -17.98
CA GLY A 407 -2.72 -0.48 -18.60
C GLY A 407 -4.19 -0.30 -18.97
N VAL A 408 -4.59 -0.85 -20.10
CA VAL A 408 -5.99 -0.95 -20.53
C VAL A 408 -6.36 -2.40 -20.85
N VAL A 409 -7.65 -2.72 -20.70
CA VAL A 409 -8.23 -4.01 -21.08
C VAL A 409 -9.18 -3.79 -22.24
N GLU A 410 -8.95 -4.55 -23.30
CA GLU A 410 -9.69 -4.44 -24.55
C GLU A 410 -10.22 -5.80 -24.99
N MET A 411 -11.23 -5.78 -25.85
CA MET A 411 -11.83 -6.97 -26.46
C MET A 411 -11.93 -6.81 -27.96
N THR A 412 -11.71 -7.89 -28.71
CA THR A 412 -11.96 -7.94 -30.16
C THR A 412 -13.06 -8.95 -30.49
N LEU A 413 -13.84 -8.65 -31.53
CA LEU A 413 -14.85 -9.52 -32.14
C LEU A 413 -14.43 -10.01 -33.54
N ASP A 414 -13.27 -9.57 -34.04
CA ASP A 414 -12.84 -9.73 -35.43
C ASP A 414 -11.38 -10.20 -35.56
N ALA A 415 -10.94 -10.98 -34.57
CA ALA A 415 -9.60 -11.56 -34.46
C ALA A 415 -8.48 -10.50 -34.49
N GLY A 416 -8.68 -9.42 -33.74
CA GLY A 416 -7.68 -8.38 -33.48
C GLY A 416 -7.61 -7.26 -34.52
N GLN A 417 -8.54 -7.20 -35.49
CA GLN A 417 -8.58 -6.09 -36.46
C GLN A 417 -9.07 -4.80 -35.81
N THR A 418 -10.03 -4.90 -34.89
CA THR A 418 -10.51 -3.80 -34.06
C THR A 418 -10.60 -4.22 -32.60
N TRP A 419 -10.40 -3.24 -31.71
CA TRP A 419 -10.39 -3.43 -30.27
C TRP A 419 -11.35 -2.44 -29.60
N ILE A 420 -12.21 -2.97 -28.74
CA ILE A 420 -13.19 -2.25 -27.93
C ILE A 420 -12.59 -2.10 -26.53
N ASP A 421 -12.46 -0.87 -26.03
CA ASP A 421 -12.05 -0.61 -24.63
C ASP A 421 -13.18 -1.01 -23.68
N LEU A 422 -12.85 -1.79 -22.65
CA LEU A 422 -13.83 -2.33 -21.69
C LEU A 422 -14.10 -1.41 -20.49
N ALA A 423 -13.54 -0.20 -20.44
CA ALA A 423 -13.69 0.76 -19.34
C ALA A 423 -15.13 0.91 -18.81
N ASP A 424 -16.09 1.05 -19.73
CA ASP A 424 -17.49 1.35 -19.41
C ASP A 424 -18.27 0.10 -18.96
N TYR A 425 -17.70 -1.09 -19.19
CA TYR A 425 -18.28 -2.39 -18.82
C TYR A 425 -17.74 -2.92 -17.49
N MET A 426 -16.71 -2.30 -16.91
CA MET A 426 -16.17 -2.66 -15.59
C MET A 426 -17.19 -2.35 -14.49
N ILE A 427 -17.59 -3.37 -13.72
CA ILE A 427 -18.51 -3.24 -12.58
C ILE A 427 -17.78 -3.26 -11.22
N LYS A 428 -16.52 -3.69 -11.20
CA LYS A 428 -15.59 -3.70 -10.06
C LYS A 428 -14.16 -3.46 -10.59
N GLY A 429 -13.29 -2.83 -9.80
CA GLY A 429 -11.89 -2.58 -10.20
C GLY A 429 -11.78 -1.71 -11.45
N ARG A 430 -12.45 -0.54 -11.46
CA ARG A 430 -12.40 0.36 -12.62
C ARG A 430 -11.01 0.98 -12.79
N TYR A 431 -10.70 1.45 -13.99
CA TYR A 431 -9.53 2.30 -14.25
C TYR A 431 -9.38 3.41 -13.22
N THR A 432 -8.16 3.56 -12.70
CA THR A 432 -7.82 4.45 -11.58
C THR A 432 -7.61 5.90 -12.00
N GLY A 433 -7.25 6.15 -13.26
CA GLY A 433 -6.97 7.51 -13.74
C GLY A 433 -7.13 7.70 -15.24
N ARG A 434 -6.69 8.86 -15.71
CA ARG A 434 -6.56 9.18 -17.14
C ARG A 434 -5.12 9.54 -17.41
N LEU A 435 -4.55 8.94 -18.45
CA LEU A 435 -3.20 9.27 -18.89
C LEU A 435 -3.17 10.68 -19.50
N ASN A 436 -2.12 11.42 -19.19
CA ASN A 436 -1.83 12.74 -19.71
C ASN A 436 -1.67 12.70 -21.23
N GLU A 437 -1.97 13.82 -21.88
CA GLU A 437 -1.75 13.95 -23.31
C GLU A 437 -0.25 14.12 -23.58
N SER A 438 0.36 13.06 -24.10
CA SER A 438 1.77 12.97 -24.51
C SER A 438 1.88 12.34 -25.91
N ASP A 439 2.94 12.67 -26.65
CA ASP A 439 3.29 12.00 -27.92
C ASP A 439 4.08 10.70 -27.70
N SER A 440 4.50 10.42 -26.46
CA SER A 440 5.40 9.32 -26.13
C SER A 440 4.66 8.03 -25.73
N ASN A 441 3.65 8.10 -24.83
CA ASN A 441 2.84 6.92 -24.49
C ASN A 441 1.77 6.62 -25.57
N PRO A 442 1.74 5.42 -26.17
CA PRO A 442 0.71 5.05 -27.17
C PRO A 442 -0.73 4.97 -26.63
N LEU A 443 -0.91 4.98 -25.31
CA LEU A 443 -2.20 5.02 -24.61
C LEU A 443 -2.59 6.43 -24.12
N SER A 444 -1.80 7.45 -24.47
CA SER A 444 -2.00 8.86 -24.15
C SER A 444 -3.45 9.34 -24.24
N GLY A 445 -3.89 10.09 -23.24
CA GLY A 445 -5.24 10.64 -23.13
C GLY A 445 -6.34 9.64 -22.74
N ARG A 446 -6.07 8.33 -22.65
CA ARG A 446 -7.08 7.31 -22.30
C ARG A 446 -7.28 7.17 -20.79
N ARG A 447 -8.45 6.69 -20.39
CA ARG A 447 -8.62 6.15 -19.03
C ARG A 447 -7.84 4.84 -18.94
N ALA A 448 -7.13 4.61 -17.85
CA ALA A 448 -6.27 3.45 -17.67
C ALA A 448 -6.09 3.10 -16.19
N PHE A 449 -5.58 1.89 -15.94
CA PHE A 449 -4.92 1.58 -14.68
C PHE A 449 -3.56 2.28 -14.66
N THR A 450 -3.45 3.30 -13.82
CA THR A 450 -2.24 4.12 -13.64
C THR A 450 -2.05 4.47 -12.16
N GLY A 451 -0.81 4.74 -11.74
CA GLY A 451 -0.43 4.94 -10.34
C GLY A 451 -0.05 3.62 -9.67
N SER A 452 -0.37 3.44 -8.40
CA SER A 452 -0.02 2.23 -7.64
C SER A 452 -1.20 1.65 -6.87
N THR A 453 -1.26 0.32 -6.78
CA THR A 453 -2.13 -0.40 -5.84
C THR A 453 -1.51 -0.60 -4.46
N GLY A 454 -0.32 -0.03 -4.19
CA GLY A 454 0.39 -0.21 -2.92
C GLY A 454 0.91 -1.63 -2.69
N GLY A 455 1.00 -2.43 -3.75
CA GLY A 455 1.37 -3.85 -3.68
C GLY A 455 0.19 -4.80 -3.46
N ASP A 456 -1.01 -4.28 -3.17
CA ASP A 456 -2.20 -5.10 -3.00
C ASP A 456 -2.72 -5.61 -4.35
N TRP A 457 -3.19 -6.85 -4.36
CA TRP A 457 -3.92 -7.43 -5.48
C TRP A 457 -5.38 -6.97 -5.44
N ILE A 458 -5.82 -6.37 -6.54
CA ILE A 458 -7.21 -5.97 -6.73
C ILE A 458 -7.87 -6.85 -7.80
N GLU A 459 -9.18 -7.02 -7.69
CA GLU A 459 -9.97 -7.74 -8.68
C GLU A 459 -10.74 -6.76 -9.57
N THR A 460 -10.62 -6.94 -10.88
CA THR A 460 -11.44 -6.25 -11.87
C THR A 460 -12.47 -7.20 -12.45
N ILE A 461 -13.74 -6.78 -12.47
CA ILE A 461 -14.84 -7.56 -13.06
C ILE A 461 -15.52 -6.73 -14.13
N ILE A 462 -15.72 -7.33 -15.29
CA ILE A 462 -16.30 -6.72 -16.49
C ILE A 462 -17.55 -7.50 -16.88
N ASP A 463 -18.68 -6.80 -17.00
CA ASP A 463 -19.94 -7.35 -17.48
C ASP A 463 -19.92 -7.42 -19.02
N LEU A 464 -20.14 -8.62 -19.56
CA LEU A 464 -20.13 -8.88 -20.99
C LEU A 464 -21.50 -9.33 -21.52
N GLU A 465 -22.60 -9.16 -20.77
CA GLU A 465 -23.95 -9.56 -21.18
C GLU A 465 -24.32 -9.02 -22.58
N ALA A 466 -23.87 -7.80 -22.91
CA ALA A 466 -24.11 -7.17 -24.21
C ALA A 466 -23.48 -7.92 -25.41
N PHE A 467 -22.52 -8.81 -25.16
CA PHE A 467 -21.76 -9.58 -26.16
C PHE A 467 -22.07 -11.08 -26.10
N ALA A 468 -23.08 -11.50 -25.35
CA ALA A 468 -23.46 -12.90 -25.22
C ALA A 468 -23.71 -13.55 -26.59
N GLY A 469 -23.07 -14.70 -26.83
CA GLY A 469 -23.14 -15.45 -28.08
C GLY A 469 -22.02 -15.17 -29.10
N GLU A 470 -21.17 -14.17 -28.85
CA GLU A 470 -20.02 -13.87 -29.71
C GLU A 470 -18.78 -14.71 -29.36
N GLU A 471 -17.84 -14.80 -30.30
CA GLU A 471 -16.47 -15.29 -30.06
C GLU A 471 -15.54 -14.09 -29.90
N VAL A 472 -14.75 -14.08 -28.82
CA VAL A 472 -13.98 -12.91 -28.40
C VAL A 472 -12.54 -13.27 -28.05
N GLN A 473 -11.64 -12.29 -28.12
CA GLN A 473 -10.35 -12.35 -27.45
C GLN A 473 -10.18 -11.11 -26.57
N PHE A 474 -9.55 -11.27 -25.42
CA PHE A 474 -9.23 -10.17 -24.52
C PHE A 474 -7.75 -9.82 -24.64
N ARG A 475 -7.44 -8.54 -24.47
CA ARG A 475 -6.08 -8.02 -24.48
C ARG A 475 -5.83 -7.11 -23.29
N PHE A 476 -4.78 -7.43 -22.55
CA PHE A 476 -4.20 -6.55 -21.55
C PHE A 476 -3.05 -5.80 -22.20
N ARG A 477 -3.28 -4.53 -22.52
CA ARG A 477 -2.33 -3.67 -23.22
C ARG A 477 -1.70 -2.70 -22.24
N TYR A 478 -0.38 -2.65 -22.21
CA TYR A 478 0.41 -1.83 -21.28
C TYR A 478 1.32 -0.92 -22.08
N GLY A 479 1.23 0.38 -21.83
CA GLY A 479 2.02 1.40 -22.51
C GLY A 479 2.82 2.23 -21.53
N THR A 480 4.07 2.53 -21.86
CA THR A 480 4.94 3.43 -21.10
C THR A 480 5.40 4.61 -21.96
N ASP A 481 5.82 5.71 -21.34
CA ASP A 481 6.53 6.82 -22.00
C ASP A 481 8.04 6.87 -21.70
N GLU A 482 8.70 7.91 -22.24
CA GLU A 482 10.09 8.22 -21.91
C GLU A 482 10.15 8.97 -20.58
N GLY A 483 10.76 8.37 -19.54
CA GLY A 483 10.68 8.98 -18.22
C GLY A 483 11.06 8.07 -17.07
N THR A 484 10.15 7.97 -16.10
CA THR A 484 10.39 7.34 -14.81
C THR A 484 10.01 5.87 -14.86
N ALA A 485 10.96 4.98 -14.62
CA ALA A 485 10.63 3.56 -14.46
C ALA A 485 10.14 3.25 -13.05
N GLU A 486 9.01 2.57 -12.99
CA GLU A 486 8.45 1.96 -11.79
C GLU A 486 8.50 0.42 -11.86
N GLU A 487 7.72 -0.30 -11.03
CA GLU A 487 7.70 -1.76 -11.04
C GLU A 487 7.06 -2.32 -12.33
N GLY A 488 5.84 -1.93 -12.65
CA GLY A 488 5.06 -2.50 -13.75
C GLY A 488 3.70 -3.05 -13.34
N TRP A 489 3.19 -3.98 -14.15
CA TRP A 489 1.83 -4.50 -14.02
C TRP A 489 1.82 -6.04 -13.99
N TYR A 490 1.18 -6.59 -12.98
CA TYR A 490 0.99 -8.03 -12.77
C TYR A 490 -0.47 -8.43 -13.02
N ILE A 491 -0.70 -9.61 -13.62
CA ILE A 491 -2.03 -10.17 -13.88
C ILE A 491 -2.06 -11.65 -13.51
N ASP A 492 -3.12 -12.08 -12.85
CA ASP A 492 -3.32 -13.46 -12.41
C ASP A 492 -4.80 -13.84 -12.39
N ASN A 493 -5.09 -15.15 -12.31
CA ASN A 493 -6.44 -15.73 -12.19
C ASN A 493 -7.44 -15.17 -13.22
N VAL A 494 -7.08 -15.19 -14.51
CA VAL A 494 -7.97 -14.73 -15.59
C VAL A 494 -9.13 -15.70 -15.76
N THR A 495 -10.34 -15.23 -15.48
CA THR A 495 -11.56 -16.02 -15.41
C THR A 495 -12.60 -15.48 -16.37
N LEU A 496 -13.10 -16.31 -17.28
CA LEU A 496 -14.33 -16.04 -18.02
C LEU A 496 -15.48 -16.79 -17.36
N PHE A 497 -16.44 -16.06 -16.84
CA PHE A 497 -17.72 -16.59 -16.41
C PHE A 497 -18.60 -16.82 -17.61
N GLY A 498 -19.20 -18.01 -17.71
CA GLY A 498 -20.24 -18.26 -18.70
C GLY A 498 -21.58 -17.65 -18.27
N ASN A 499 -21.83 -17.63 -16.97
CA ASN A 499 -22.83 -16.80 -16.33
C ASN A 499 -22.18 -16.16 -15.10
N LEU A 500 -22.19 -14.84 -15.02
CA LEU A 500 -21.73 -14.02 -13.91
C LEU A 500 -22.96 -13.60 -13.11
N PHE A 501 -23.12 -14.17 -11.92
CA PHE A 501 -24.10 -13.75 -10.96
C PHE A 501 -23.41 -12.95 -9.85
N SER A 502 -23.72 -11.66 -9.79
CA SER A 502 -23.22 -10.75 -8.75
C SER A 502 -24.35 -9.98 -8.11
N LEU A 503 -24.17 -9.66 -6.83
CA LEU A 503 -25.09 -8.88 -6.02
C LEU A 503 -24.47 -7.52 -5.76
N SER A 504 -24.85 -6.51 -6.55
CA SER A 504 -24.56 -5.11 -6.24
C SER A 504 -25.62 -4.57 -5.31
N ASN A 505 -25.19 -4.10 -4.14
CA ASN A 505 -26.08 -3.62 -3.11
C ASN A 505 -25.70 -2.19 -2.70
N VAL A 506 -26.69 -1.29 -2.65
CA VAL A 506 -26.48 0.15 -2.46
C VAL A 506 -27.21 0.62 -1.20
N VAL A 507 -26.46 1.24 -0.30
CA VAL A 507 -27.04 2.03 0.80
C VAL A 507 -26.97 3.50 0.44
N CYS A 508 -28.00 4.26 0.78
CA CYS A 508 -28.02 5.71 0.67
C CYS A 508 -28.47 6.34 1.99
N ALA A 509 -27.80 7.42 2.36
CA ALA A 509 -28.17 8.29 3.47
C ALA A 509 -28.55 9.65 2.90
N GLN A 510 -29.70 10.16 3.31
CA GLN A 510 -30.22 11.45 2.88
C GLN A 510 -30.29 12.40 4.07
N ASP A 511 -29.68 13.58 3.92
CA ASP A 511 -29.92 14.73 4.79
C ASP A 511 -30.83 15.76 4.10
N GLU A 512 -31.03 16.95 4.70
CA GLU A 512 -31.90 17.98 4.12
C GLU A 512 -31.41 18.53 2.76
N GLU A 513 -30.12 18.38 2.43
CA GLU A 513 -29.48 19.03 1.27
C GLU A 513 -29.09 18.04 0.17
N SER A 514 -28.68 16.82 0.51
CA SER A 514 -28.01 15.90 -0.41
C SER A 514 -28.21 14.43 -0.05
N GLU A 515 -27.96 13.58 -1.05
CA GLU A 515 -27.98 12.12 -0.92
C GLU A 515 -26.56 11.58 -1.10
N TYR A 516 -26.17 10.70 -0.19
CA TYR A 516 -24.85 10.09 -0.13
C TYR A 516 -25.03 8.59 -0.22
N CYS A 517 -24.38 7.92 -1.18
CA CYS A 517 -24.56 6.49 -1.39
C CYS A 517 -23.23 5.74 -1.40
N SER A 518 -23.27 4.49 -0.94
CA SER A 518 -22.15 3.55 -0.99
C SER A 518 -22.63 2.22 -1.58
N THR A 519 -21.85 1.69 -2.52
CA THR A 519 -22.15 0.46 -3.24
C THR A 519 -21.08 -0.58 -2.95
N VAL A 520 -21.51 -1.82 -2.72
CA VAL A 520 -20.62 -2.99 -2.66
C VAL A 520 -21.16 -4.06 -3.60
N THR A 521 -20.27 -4.81 -4.23
CA THR A 521 -20.60 -5.92 -5.14
C THR A 521 -19.98 -7.21 -4.63
N THR A 522 -20.79 -8.25 -4.49
CA THR A 522 -20.35 -9.61 -4.13
C THR A 522 -20.61 -10.56 -5.29
N VAL A 523 -19.60 -11.33 -5.72
CA VAL A 523 -19.77 -12.39 -6.73
C VAL A 523 -20.24 -13.66 -6.04
N ILE A 524 -21.25 -14.32 -6.62
CA ILE A 524 -21.79 -15.56 -6.06
C ILE A 524 -21.31 -16.75 -6.87
N PHE A 525 -20.70 -17.73 -6.20
CA PHE A 525 -20.24 -18.97 -6.81
C PHE A 525 -21.13 -20.13 -6.45
N ALA A 526 -21.13 -21.17 -7.27
CA ALA A 526 -21.75 -22.44 -6.89
C ALA A 526 -21.05 -23.00 -5.65
N MET A 527 -21.82 -23.56 -4.71
CA MET A 527 -21.25 -24.35 -3.62
C MET A 527 -20.29 -25.41 -4.20
N PRO A 528 -19.06 -25.53 -3.68
CA PRO A 528 -18.09 -26.45 -4.25
C PRO A 528 -18.59 -27.89 -4.07
N THR A 529 -19.08 -28.50 -5.14
CA THR A 529 -19.24 -29.96 -5.22
C THR A 529 -17.88 -30.55 -5.53
N SER A 530 -16.95 -30.54 -4.57
CA SER A 530 -15.61 -31.09 -4.77
C SER A 530 -15.68 -32.60 -5.02
N THR A 531 -15.30 -33.00 -6.22
CA THR A 531 -14.10 -33.83 -6.37
C THR A 531 -13.07 -32.97 -7.06
N GLU A 532 -12.06 -32.47 -6.34
CA GLU A 532 -10.90 -31.89 -7.00
C GLU A 532 -10.40 -32.86 -8.09
N GLU A 533 -10.17 -32.34 -9.29
CA GLU A 533 -9.26 -32.99 -10.23
C GLU A 533 -7.85 -32.88 -9.64
N VAL A 534 -7.51 -33.87 -8.82
CA VAL A 534 -6.14 -34.21 -8.49
C VAL A 534 -5.41 -34.39 -9.81
N LEU A 535 -4.54 -33.45 -10.19
CA LEU A 535 -3.48 -33.69 -11.18
C LEU A 535 -2.90 -35.08 -10.87
N ALA A 536 -2.98 -36.03 -11.82
CA ALA A 536 -2.78 -37.45 -11.57
C ALA A 536 -1.51 -37.73 -10.73
N ASP A 537 -1.61 -38.56 -9.66
CA ASP A 537 -0.44 -38.98 -8.86
C ASP A 537 0.55 -39.66 -9.80
N LEU A 538 1.71 -39.03 -9.99
CA LEU A 538 2.76 -39.57 -10.84
C LEU A 538 3.22 -40.92 -10.26
N PRO A 539 3.18 -42.01 -11.03
CA PRO A 539 3.67 -43.30 -10.55
C PRO A 539 5.19 -43.18 -10.34
N LEU A 540 5.64 -43.02 -9.09
CA LEU A 540 7.06 -42.94 -8.78
C LEU A 540 7.48 -43.86 -7.63
N GLN A 541 8.70 -44.36 -7.73
CA GLN A 541 9.36 -45.21 -6.74
C GLN A 541 10.66 -44.57 -6.26
N VAL A 542 10.90 -44.61 -4.95
CA VAL A 542 12.14 -44.15 -4.33
C VAL A 542 12.90 -45.32 -3.71
N PHE A 543 14.17 -45.52 -4.06
CA PHE A 543 15.00 -46.59 -3.51
C PHE A 543 16.50 -46.26 -3.55
N PRO A 544 17.33 -46.80 -2.64
CA PRO A 544 16.92 -47.51 -1.43
C PRO A 544 16.21 -46.54 -0.46
N ASN A 545 15.17 -47.02 0.22
CA ASN A 545 14.48 -46.27 1.26
C ASN A 545 14.28 -47.21 2.46
N PRO A 546 15.09 -47.11 3.53
CA PRO A 546 15.96 -45.98 3.87
C PRO A 546 17.25 -45.83 3.02
N ALA A 547 17.67 -44.58 2.78
CA ALA A 547 18.90 -44.20 2.07
C ALA A 547 20.00 -43.72 3.04
N SER A 548 21.28 -43.95 2.71
CA SER A 548 22.43 -43.49 3.53
C SER A 548 23.37 -42.52 2.81
N ALA A 549 23.33 -42.47 1.48
CA ALA A 549 24.17 -41.57 0.69
C ALA A 549 23.52 -41.16 -0.63
N ARG A 550 22.83 -42.09 -1.30
CA ARG A 550 22.16 -41.84 -2.57
C ARG A 550 20.72 -42.33 -2.52
N LEU A 551 19.81 -41.55 -3.09
CA LEU A 551 18.41 -41.90 -3.30
C LEU A 551 18.11 -41.87 -4.81
N GLN A 552 17.62 -42.97 -5.36
CA GLN A 552 17.13 -43.01 -6.73
C GLN A 552 15.62 -42.81 -6.77
N VAL A 553 15.19 -41.97 -7.71
CA VAL A 553 13.79 -41.68 -8.01
C VAL A 553 13.51 -42.21 -9.39
N ARG A 554 12.63 -43.22 -9.51
CA ARG A 554 12.21 -43.79 -10.79
C ARG A 554 10.78 -43.43 -11.09
N PHE A 555 10.54 -42.98 -12.32
CA PHE A 555 9.21 -42.68 -12.82
C PHE A 555 8.64 -43.87 -13.59
N GLY A 556 7.35 -44.12 -13.44
CA GLY A 556 6.62 -45.21 -14.06
C GLY A 556 6.23 -44.93 -15.52
N ALA A 557 6.52 -43.72 -16.01
CA ALA A 557 6.31 -43.28 -17.38
C ALA A 557 7.45 -42.35 -17.82
N GLU A 558 7.59 -42.17 -19.14
CA GLU A 558 8.54 -41.23 -19.72
C GLU A 558 8.00 -39.80 -19.53
N LEU A 559 8.68 -39.01 -18.70
CA LEU A 559 8.29 -37.64 -18.39
C LEU A 559 8.58 -36.71 -19.56
N GLN A 560 7.76 -35.68 -19.74
CA GLN A 560 8.01 -34.56 -20.67
C GLN A 560 8.25 -33.28 -19.88
N GLY A 561 9.04 -32.37 -20.45
CA GLY A 561 9.33 -31.07 -19.84
C GLY A 561 10.36 -31.13 -18.70
N GLU A 562 10.37 -30.07 -17.89
CA GLU A 562 11.20 -29.99 -16.70
C GLU A 562 10.58 -30.72 -15.50
N VAL A 563 11.43 -31.34 -14.70
CA VAL A 563 11.06 -32.05 -13.48
C VAL A 563 11.63 -31.29 -12.30
N GLN A 564 10.75 -30.74 -11.47
CA GLN A 564 11.14 -30.11 -10.22
C GLN A 564 11.03 -31.11 -9.07
N LEU A 565 12.07 -31.15 -8.25
CA LEU A 565 12.16 -32.05 -7.12
C LEU A 565 12.57 -31.29 -5.87
N ASP A 566 11.72 -31.37 -4.85
CA ASP A 566 11.94 -30.77 -3.54
C ASP A 566 11.96 -31.87 -2.47
N LEU A 567 12.95 -31.83 -1.58
CA LEU A 567 13.00 -32.67 -0.39
C LEU A 567 12.73 -31.80 0.83
N LEU A 568 11.67 -32.12 1.57
CA LEU A 568 11.22 -31.39 2.74
C LEU A 568 11.51 -32.19 4.01
N ASN A 569 11.87 -31.52 5.11
CA ASN A 569 11.90 -32.15 6.42
C ASN A 569 10.48 -32.26 7.02
N VAL A 570 10.34 -32.89 8.19
CA VAL A 570 9.04 -33.05 8.88
C VAL A 570 8.38 -31.73 9.32
N ALA A 571 9.13 -30.63 9.37
CA ALA A 571 8.61 -29.29 9.65
C ALA A 571 8.21 -28.53 8.38
N GLY A 572 8.22 -29.18 7.21
CA GLY A 572 7.88 -28.57 5.93
C GLY A 572 8.99 -27.70 5.33
N GLN A 573 10.18 -27.65 5.94
CA GLN A 573 11.29 -26.86 5.42
C GLN A 573 12.01 -27.61 4.30
N ARG A 574 12.25 -26.92 3.19
CA ARG A 574 13.00 -27.44 2.05
C ARG A 574 14.48 -27.59 2.38
N VAL A 575 14.96 -28.83 2.34
CA VAL A 575 16.37 -29.19 2.61
C VAL A 575 17.16 -29.48 1.35
N LEU A 576 16.49 -29.78 0.23
CA LEU A 576 17.10 -29.96 -1.08
C LEU A 576 16.09 -29.52 -2.15
N ALA A 577 16.56 -28.81 -3.17
CA ALA A 577 15.77 -28.40 -4.34
C ALA A 577 16.62 -28.64 -5.59
N GLN A 578 16.12 -29.40 -6.56
CA GLN A 578 16.82 -29.65 -7.82
C GLN A 578 15.83 -29.67 -8.98
N GLN A 579 16.28 -29.17 -10.13
CA GLN A 579 15.56 -29.24 -11.39
C GLN A 579 16.35 -30.09 -12.38
N PHE A 580 15.62 -30.89 -13.16
CA PHE A 580 16.18 -31.77 -14.16
C PHE A 580 15.37 -31.69 -15.45
N GLY A 581 16.01 -31.93 -16.58
CA GLY A 581 15.27 -32.26 -17.80
C GLY A 581 14.61 -33.64 -17.69
N ALA A 582 13.62 -33.88 -18.55
CA ALA A 582 12.95 -35.17 -18.71
C ALA A 582 13.92 -36.37 -18.66
N SER A 583 13.80 -37.19 -17.62
CA SER A 583 14.59 -38.40 -17.43
C SER A 583 13.74 -39.50 -16.78
N PRO A 584 13.87 -40.78 -17.18
CA PRO A 584 13.12 -41.89 -16.57
C PRO A 584 13.57 -42.20 -15.14
N GLN A 585 14.75 -41.72 -14.74
CA GLN A 585 15.26 -41.86 -13.38
C GLN A 585 16.18 -40.70 -13.00
N LEU A 586 16.17 -40.34 -11.73
CA LEU A 586 17.01 -39.30 -11.14
C LEU A 586 17.74 -39.85 -9.91
N GLU A 587 18.92 -39.31 -9.61
CA GLU A 587 19.71 -39.68 -8.44
C GLU A 587 20.01 -38.44 -7.61
N LEU A 588 19.71 -38.52 -6.31
CA LEU A 588 19.94 -37.46 -5.33
C LEU A 588 21.03 -37.87 -4.35
N ASP A 589 21.95 -36.94 -4.06
CA ASP A 589 22.91 -37.09 -2.97
C ASP A 589 22.27 -36.63 -1.66
N VAL A 590 22.04 -37.58 -0.75
CA VAL A 590 21.47 -37.35 0.59
C VAL A 590 22.50 -37.53 1.70
N SER A 591 23.78 -37.71 1.36
CA SER A 591 24.86 -38.02 2.32
C SER A 591 25.10 -36.92 3.36
N ARG A 592 24.70 -35.68 3.05
CA ARG A 592 24.87 -34.50 3.91
C ARG A 592 23.65 -34.21 4.78
N LEU A 593 22.57 -34.95 4.61
CA LEU A 593 21.33 -34.72 5.35
C LEU A 593 21.37 -35.46 6.70
N PRO A 594 20.89 -34.84 7.80
CA PRO A 594 20.73 -35.53 9.07
C PRO A 594 19.84 -36.77 8.95
N ALA A 595 20.11 -37.81 9.73
CA ALA A 595 19.25 -38.99 9.80
C ALA A 595 17.84 -38.58 10.26
N GLY A 596 16.81 -38.98 9.50
CA GLY A 596 15.45 -38.49 9.71
C GLY A 596 14.46 -38.90 8.64
N ILE A 597 13.20 -38.48 8.82
CA ILE A 597 12.12 -38.62 7.84
C ILE A 597 12.05 -37.35 7.01
N TYR A 598 11.91 -37.52 5.70
CA TYR A 598 11.76 -36.46 4.71
C TYR A 598 10.60 -36.79 3.78
N PHE A 599 10.09 -35.77 3.09
CA PHE A 599 9.07 -35.89 2.06
C PHE A 599 9.66 -35.40 0.74
N LEU A 600 9.76 -36.32 -0.22
CA LEU A 600 10.14 -36.01 -1.59
C LEU A 600 8.89 -35.59 -2.34
N GLN A 601 8.85 -34.34 -2.78
CA GLN A 601 7.84 -33.82 -3.70
C GLN A 601 8.44 -33.75 -5.10
N VAL A 602 7.71 -34.27 -6.08
CA VAL A 602 8.07 -34.15 -7.49
C VAL A 602 6.89 -33.51 -8.22
N GLN A 603 7.20 -32.46 -8.99
CA GLN A 603 6.25 -31.75 -9.82
C GLN A 603 6.72 -31.79 -11.27
N THR A 604 5.81 -32.11 -12.19
CA THR A 604 5.99 -32.00 -13.63
C THR A 604 4.78 -31.32 -14.25
N GLU A 605 4.85 -30.98 -15.54
CA GLU A 605 3.68 -30.52 -16.30
C GLU A 605 2.55 -31.56 -16.37
N GLN A 606 2.87 -32.85 -16.17
CA GLN A 606 1.94 -33.97 -16.29
C GLN A 606 1.31 -34.40 -14.96
N GLY A 607 1.79 -33.89 -13.83
CA GLY A 607 1.26 -34.24 -12.52
C GLY A 607 2.21 -33.96 -11.37
N HIS A 608 1.81 -34.43 -10.20
CA HIS A 608 2.59 -34.29 -8.98
C HIS A 608 2.64 -35.61 -8.22
N ALA A 609 3.63 -35.78 -7.35
CA ALA A 609 3.67 -36.91 -6.44
C ALA A 609 4.52 -36.61 -5.21
N THR A 610 4.06 -37.08 -4.06
CA THR A 610 4.80 -37.02 -2.80
C THR A 610 5.16 -38.43 -2.35
N ARG A 611 6.42 -38.66 -1.93
CA ARG A 611 6.85 -39.93 -1.30
C ARG A 611 7.65 -39.68 -0.04
N LYS A 612 7.36 -40.46 1.00
CA LYS A 612 8.16 -40.48 2.23
C LYS A 612 9.54 -41.09 1.97
N VAL A 613 10.59 -40.42 2.41
CA VAL A 613 11.99 -40.86 2.34
C VAL A 613 12.56 -40.93 3.75
N VAL A 614 13.34 -41.95 4.06
CA VAL A 614 14.05 -42.10 5.33
C VAL A 614 15.56 -42.04 5.06
N VAL A 615 16.26 -41.10 5.68
CA VAL A 615 17.73 -41.00 5.61
C VAL A 615 18.33 -41.56 6.91
N ARG A 616 19.40 -42.36 6.81
CA ARG A 616 20.08 -43.03 7.93
C ARG A 616 21.52 -42.63 8.10
#